data_AF-K4A2G5-F1
#
_entry.id   AF-K4A2G5-F1
#
_cell.length_a   1.000
_cell.length_b   1.000
_cell.length_c   1.000
_cell.angle_alpha   90.00
_cell.angle_beta   90.00
_cell.angle_gamma   90.00
#
_symmetry.space_group_name_H-M   'P 1'
#
loop_
_entity.id
_entity.type
_entity.pdbx_description
1 polymer ?
#
loop_
_entity_poly.entity_id
_entity_poly.type
_entity_poly.pdbx_seq_one_letter_code
_entity_poly.pdbx_strand_id
1 'polypeptide(L)'
;MAKLTLISFLLAFTLVAAATPQPSAADDQPSRLPPFPCVPGVQRPPWLPPCSPPPPQPAECYTSVSGLMPCADFLTNAGVLAPAAACCDGFRNLVTGAPICICHVVNGDFGKLLPAPMLRLRMMQLPRMCRVPFPRATLVQCS
;
A
#
# COMPACT_ATOMS: atom_id res chain seq x y z
N MET A 1 -3.27 18.65 41.48
CA MET A 1 -3.82 17.34 41.07
C MET A 1 -3.37 17.00 39.65
N ALA A 2 -2.07 16.81 39.44
CA ALA A 2 -1.47 16.57 38.11
C ALA A 2 -0.24 15.65 38.15
N LYS A 3 0.04 15.00 39.29
CA LYS A 3 1.23 14.15 39.51
C LYS A 3 0.91 12.67 39.72
N LEU A 4 -0.37 12.30 39.73
CA LEU A 4 -0.83 10.95 40.07
C LEU A 4 -1.43 10.18 38.87
N THR A 5 -1.28 10.69 37.64
CA THR A 5 -1.73 10.02 36.41
C THR A 5 -0.56 9.47 35.58
N LEU A 6 0.67 9.93 35.83
CA LEU A 6 1.89 9.43 35.16
C LEU A 6 2.31 8.02 35.62
N ILE A 7 1.93 7.63 36.85
CA ILE A 7 2.33 6.36 37.45
C ILE A 7 1.49 5.19 36.88
N SER A 8 0.29 5.47 36.38
CA SER A 8 -0.61 4.44 35.81
C SER A 8 -0.24 4.02 34.39
N PHE A 9 0.45 4.86 33.61
CA PHE A 9 0.85 4.52 32.24
C PHE A 9 2.13 3.66 32.16
N LEU A 10 2.91 3.59 33.25
CA LEU A 10 4.18 2.87 33.29
C LEU A 10 4.04 1.34 33.50
N LEU A 11 2.85 0.84 33.85
CA LEU A 11 2.62 -0.58 34.13
C LEU A 11 2.11 -1.39 32.93
N ALA A 12 2.01 -0.79 31.74
CA ALA A 12 1.55 -1.46 30.52
C ALA A 12 2.69 -1.93 29.58
N PHE A 13 3.96 -1.82 30.00
CA PHE A 13 5.14 -2.02 29.14
C PHE A 13 5.90 -3.34 29.36
N THR A 14 5.23 -4.40 29.83
CA THR A 14 5.87 -5.70 30.04
C THR A 14 5.11 -6.82 29.34
N LEU A 15 5.55 -7.14 28.12
CA LEU A 15 5.53 -8.49 27.52
C LEU A 15 6.55 -8.49 26.36
N VAL A 16 7.81 -8.70 26.71
CA VAL A 16 8.89 -9.08 25.79
C VAL A 16 8.71 -10.56 25.47
N ALA A 17 8.26 -10.87 24.26
CA ALA A 17 8.36 -12.22 23.72
C ALA A 17 9.72 -12.36 23.05
N ALA A 18 10.63 -13.07 23.73
CA ALA A 18 11.89 -13.52 23.17
C ALA A 18 11.61 -14.55 22.06
N ALA A 19 11.67 -14.11 20.81
CA ALA A 19 11.88 -14.98 19.66
C ALA A 19 13.33 -14.79 19.18
N THR A 20 14.08 -15.86 19.33
CA THR A 20 15.47 -16.12 18.91
C THR A 20 15.97 -15.29 17.71
N PRO A 21 17.22 -14.77 17.74
CA PRO A 21 17.87 -14.28 16.53
C PRO A 21 18.14 -15.48 15.61
N GLN A 22 17.37 -15.61 14.53
CA GLN A 22 17.72 -16.51 13.44
C GLN A 22 18.94 -15.91 12.71
N PRO A 23 20.09 -16.62 12.66
CA PRO A 23 21.19 -16.24 11.80
C PRO A 23 20.83 -16.69 10.39
N SER A 24 20.12 -15.83 9.65
CA SER A 24 20.00 -16.02 8.20
C SER A 24 21.33 -15.61 7.58
N ALA A 25 22.06 -16.65 7.21
CA ALA A 25 23.19 -16.75 6.31
C ALA A 25 23.60 -15.45 5.59
N ALA A 26 24.91 -15.20 5.63
CA ALA A 26 25.61 -14.40 4.64
C ALA A 26 25.16 -14.81 3.23
N ASP A 27 24.36 -13.95 2.59
CA ASP A 27 24.15 -14.00 1.15
C ASP A 27 25.25 -13.15 0.52
N ASP A 28 26.32 -13.86 0.15
CA ASP A 28 27.40 -13.42 -0.71
C ASP A 28 26.77 -12.83 -1.98
N GLN A 29 26.70 -11.50 -2.08
CA GLN A 29 26.04 -10.82 -3.19
C GLN A 29 27.10 -10.42 -4.23
N PRO A 30 27.26 -11.17 -5.34
CA PRO A 30 28.17 -10.78 -6.40
C PRO A 30 27.50 -9.62 -7.15
N SER A 31 28.20 -8.48 -7.21
CA SER A 31 28.02 -7.37 -8.15
C SER A 31 26.58 -7.15 -8.66
N ARG A 32 25.87 -6.21 -8.03
CA ARG A 32 24.53 -5.75 -8.40
C ARG A 32 24.48 -5.17 -9.82
N LEU A 33 24.36 -6.04 -10.81
CA LEU A 33 23.73 -5.71 -12.08
C LEU A 33 22.22 -5.51 -11.81
N PRO A 34 21.56 -4.55 -12.48
CA PRO A 34 20.12 -4.38 -12.34
C PRO A 34 19.42 -5.70 -12.71
N PRO A 35 18.49 -6.21 -11.88
CA PRO A 35 17.81 -7.46 -12.15
C PRO A 35 17.08 -7.38 -13.50
N PHE A 36 17.32 -8.38 -14.37
CA PHE A 36 16.62 -8.45 -15.66
C PHE A 36 15.11 -8.57 -15.43
N PRO A 37 14.29 -7.66 -16.00
CA PRO A 37 12.86 -7.64 -15.78
C PRO A 37 12.20 -8.92 -16.33
N CYS A 38 11.29 -9.51 -15.57
CA CYS A 38 10.44 -10.60 -16.04
C CYS A 38 9.32 -10.01 -16.90
N VAL A 39 9.40 -10.17 -18.22
CA VAL A 39 8.37 -9.73 -19.16
C VAL A 39 7.45 -10.92 -19.47
N PRO A 40 6.14 -10.85 -19.15
CA PRO A 40 5.19 -11.88 -19.53
C PRO A 40 5.21 -12.11 -21.05
N GLY A 41 5.25 -13.37 -21.49
CA GLY A 41 5.19 -13.75 -22.92
C GLY A 41 6.52 -13.72 -23.67
N VAL A 42 7.63 -13.33 -23.03
CA VAL A 42 8.98 -13.39 -23.64
C VAL A 42 9.73 -14.62 -23.13
N GLN A 43 10.35 -15.37 -24.05
CA GLN A 43 11.19 -16.51 -23.66
C GLN A 43 12.39 -16.01 -22.86
N ARG A 44 12.52 -16.52 -21.64
CA ARG A 44 13.63 -16.17 -20.75
C ARG A 44 14.89 -16.94 -21.20
N PRO A 45 16.05 -16.27 -21.34
CA PRO A 45 17.30 -16.94 -21.61
C PRO A 45 17.59 -18.08 -20.62
N PRO A 46 18.13 -19.23 -21.08
CA PRO A 46 18.36 -20.41 -20.24
C PRO A 46 19.32 -20.19 -19.06
N TRP A 47 20.17 -19.16 -19.12
CA TRP A 47 21.15 -18.83 -18.08
C TRP A 47 20.59 -17.91 -16.98
N LEU A 48 19.35 -17.44 -17.09
CA LEU A 48 18.73 -16.59 -16.06
C LEU A 48 17.95 -17.45 -15.05
N PRO A 49 17.98 -17.08 -13.75
CA PRO A 49 17.19 -17.78 -12.73
C PRO A 49 15.69 -17.68 -13.04
N PRO A 50 14.88 -18.68 -12.67
CA PRO A 50 13.42 -18.65 -12.83
C PRO A 50 12.81 -17.40 -12.18
N CYS A 51 11.76 -16.85 -12.80
CA CYS A 51 11.02 -15.74 -12.19
C CYS A 51 10.27 -16.25 -10.95
N SER A 52 10.32 -15.49 -9.86
CA SER A 52 9.45 -15.74 -8.71
C SER A 52 7.98 -15.53 -9.13
N PRO A 53 7.06 -16.41 -8.73
CA PRO A 53 5.64 -16.17 -8.97
C PRO A 53 5.20 -14.87 -8.30
N PRO A 54 4.29 -14.09 -8.93
CA PRO A 54 3.74 -12.91 -8.30
C PRO A 54 3.04 -13.29 -6.99
N PRO A 55 2.99 -12.39 -6.00
CA PRO A 55 2.26 -12.64 -4.77
C PRO A 55 0.79 -12.97 -5.08
N PRO A 56 0.14 -13.80 -4.24
CA PRO A 56 -1.28 -14.11 -4.37
C PRO A 56 -2.09 -12.82 -4.48
N GLN A 57 -2.92 -12.72 -5.51
CA GLN A 57 -3.82 -11.58 -5.66
C GLN A 57 -5.02 -11.77 -4.71
N PRO A 58 -5.60 -10.69 -4.18
CA PRO A 58 -6.83 -10.77 -3.40
C PRO A 58 -7.95 -11.40 -4.23
N ALA A 59 -8.71 -12.32 -3.63
CA ALA A 59 -9.89 -12.90 -4.28
C ALA A 59 -11.02 -11.86 -4.44
N GLU A 60 -11.08 -10.88 -3.54
CA GLU A 60 -12.07 -9.81 -3.52
C GLU A 60 -11.37 -8.48 -3.24
N CYS A 61 -11.79 -7.43 -3.94
CA CYS A 61 -11.20 -6.09 -3.80
C CYS A 61 -12.00 -5.14 -2.92
N TYR A 62 -13.24 -5.50 -2.57
CA TYR A 62 -14.15 -4.61 -1.84
C TYR A 62 -13.56 -4.13 -0.51
N THR A 63 -13.02 -5.03 0.33
CA THR A 63 -12.45 -4.68 1.64
C THR A 63 -11.24 -3.75 1.50
N SER A 64 -10.36 -3.99 0.54
CA SER A 64 -9.19 -3.16 0.31
C SER A 64 -9.56 -1.77 -0.22
N VAL A 65 -10.55 -1.71 -1.12
CA VAL A 65 -11.04 -0.47 -1.72
C VAL A 65 -11.87 0.36 -0.72
N SER A 66 -12.70 -0.28 0.12
CA SER A 66 -13.49 0.40 1.14
C SER A 66 -12.64 1.01 2.26
N GLY A 67 -11.40 0.53 2.44
CA GLY A 67 -10.38 1.20 3.25
C GLY A 67 -10.08 2.65 2.84
N LEU A 68 -10.47 3.09 1.64
CA LEU A 68 -10.37 4.46 1.18
C LEU A 68 -11.55 5.35 1.59
N MET A 69 -12.59 4.83 2.24
CA MET A 69 -13.73 5.65 2.70
C MET A 69 -13.33 6.88 3.53
N PRO A 70 -12.31 6.83 4.42
CA PRO A 70 -11.82 8.02 5.12
C PRO A 70 -11.25 9.11 4.19
N CYS A 71 -11.01 8.82 2.91
CA CYS A 71 -10.58 9.79 1.91
C CYS A 71 -11.72 10.58 1.27
N ALA A 72 -12.98 10.23 1.54
CA ALA A 72 -14.15 10.77 0.83
C ALA A 72 -14.17 12.31 0.81
N ASP A 73 -13.98 12.95 1.96
CA ASP A 73 -13.96 14.42 2.06
C ASP A 73 -12.84 15.04 1.22
N PHE A 74 -11.62 14.51 1.30
CA PHE A 74 -10.49 15.01 0.49
C PHE A 74 -10.71 14.82 -1.02
N LEU A 75 -11.40 13.75 -1.39
CA LEU A 75 -11.66 13.39 -2.78
C LEU A 75 -12.88 14.08 -3.38
N THR A 76 -13.77 14.65 -2.59
CA THR A 76 -15.02 15.26 -3.06
C THR A 76 -15.12 16.76 -2.78
N ASN A 77 -14.38 17.26 -1.79
CA ASN A 77 -14.41 18.66 -1.38
C ASN A 77 -13.08 19.36 -1.68
N ALA A 78 -13.11 20.31 -2.61
CA ALA A 78 -11.95 21.10 -3.01
C ALA A 78 -11.40 22.02 -1.89
N GLY A 79 -12.16 22.26 -0.82
CA GLY A 79 -11.72 23.03 0.35
C GLY A 79 -10.88 22.23 1.35
N VAL A 80 -10.91 20.90 1.30
CA VAL A 80 -10.13 20.05 2.22
C VAL A 80 -8.69 20.00 1.74
N LEU A 81 -7.75 20.64 2.45
CA LEU A 81 -6.38 20.83 1.94
C LEU A 81 -5.48 19.59 2.10
N ALA A 82 -5.78 18.72 3.05
CA ALA A 82 -5.01 17.52 3.32
C ALA A 82 -5.91 16.32 3.65
N PRO A 83 -5.53 15.09 3.25
CA PRO A 83 -6.24 13.88 3.65
C PRO A 83 -6.07 13.59 5.14
N ALA A 84 -7.07 12.95 5.74
CA ALA A 84 -6.95 12.42 7.11
C ALA A 84 -5.87 11.33 7.19
N ALA A 85 -5.26 11.13 8.36
CA ALA A 85 -4.25 10.08 8.55
C ALA A 85 -4.79 8.68 8.17
N ALA A 86 -6.02 8.38 8.59
CA ALA A 86 -6.71 7.13 8.24
C ALA A 86 -6.90 6.94 6.73
N CYS A 87 -7.07 8.03 5.96
CA CYS A 87 -7.11 7.95 4.51
C CYS A 87 -5.76 7.48 3.95
N CYS A 88 -4.66 8.05 4.46
CA CYS A 88 -3.33 7.66 4.01
C CYS A 88 -2.96 6.23 4.42
N ASP A 89 -3.40 5.77 5.59
CA ASP A 89 -3.20 4.39 6.03
C ASP A 89 -3.99 3.42 5.15
N GLY A 90 -5.25 3.72 4.85
CA GLY A 90 -6.07 2.95 3.90
C GLY A 90 -5.47 2.90 2.51
N PHE A 91 -5.00 4.03 1.98
CA PHE A 91 -4.35 4.10 0.68
C PHE A 91 -3.03 3.31 0.64
N ARG A 92 -2.20 3.41 1.69
CA ARG A 92 -0.98 2.61 1.81
C ARG A 92 -1.31 1.12 1.79
N ASN A 93 -2.26 0.68 2.61
CA ASN A 93 -2.67 -0.72 2.68
C ASN A 93 -3.20 -1.23 1.33
N LEU A 94 -3.96 -0.41 0.58
CA LEU A 94 -4.41 -0.77 -0.75
C LEU A 94 -3.24 -0.99 -1.70
N VAL A 95 -2.30 -0.06 -1.80
CA VAL A 95 -1.22 -0.18 -2.80
C VAL A 95 -0.12 -1.17 -2.41
N THR A 96 0.07 -1.47 -1.12
CA THR A 96 1.10 -2.44 -0.69
C THR A 96 0.54 -3.84 -0.46
N GLY A 97 -0.69 -3.94 0.04
CA GLY A 97 -1.31 -5.23 0.40
C GLY A 97 -2.23 -5.80 -0.67
N ALA A 98 -2.82 -4.94 -1.52
CA ALA A 98 -3.78 -5.34 -2.55
C ALA A 98 -3.61 -4.50 -3.82
N PRO A 99 -2.39 -4.44 -4.41
CA PRO A 99 -2.05 -3.46 -5.43
C PRO A 99 -2.98 -3.52 -6.64
N ILE A 100 -3.40 -4.71 -7.09
CA ILE A 100 -4.30 -4.86 -8.25
C ILE A 100 -5.69 -4.25 -8.02
N CYS A 101 -6.15 -4.19 -6.76
CA CYS A 101 -7.44 -3.61 -6.42
C CYS A 101 -7.51 -2.09 -6.63
N ILE A 102 -6.36 -1.42 -6.83
CA ILE A 102 -6.33 -0.02 -7.25
C ILE A 102 -7.03 0.19 -8.59
N CYS A 103 -7.13 -0.84 -9.43
CA CYS A 103 -7.80 -0.73 -10.73
C CYS A 103 -9.28 -0.33 -10.59
N HIS A 104 -9.98 -0.78 -9.56
CA HIS A 104 -11.35 -0.31 -9.28
C HIS A 104 -11.42 1.19 -8.95
N VAL A 105 -10.34 1.74 -8.38
CA VAL A 105 -10.25 3.16 -8.10
C VAL A 105 -10.03 3.95 -9.39
N VAL A 106 -9.12 3.46 -10.25
CA VAL A 106 -8.76 4.16 -11.49
C VAL A 106 -9.85 4.04 -12.56
N ASN A 107 -10.53 2.90 -12.61
CA ASN A 107 -11.69 2.66 -13.47
C ASN A 107 -12.95 3.41 -12.99
N GLY A 108 -12.91 3.96 -11.77
CA GLY A 108 -13.95 4.82 -11.22
C GLY A 108 -15.05 4.10 -10.45
N ASP A 109 -14.94 2.79 -10.21
CA ASP A 109 -15.89 2.03 -9.39
C ASP A 109 -15.92 2.54 -7.96
N PHE A 110 -14.77 2.93 -7.41
CA PHE A 110 -14.71 3.55 -6.08
C PHE A 110 -15.53 4.84 -6.00
N GLY A 111 -15.63 5.60 -7.10
CA GLY A 111 -16.44 6.82 -7.14
C GLY A 111 -17.92 6.59 -6.87
N LYS A 112 -18.43 5.37 -7.10
CA LYS A 112 -19.82 4.98 -6.80
C LYS A 112 -20.07 4.81 -5.29
N LEU A 113 -19.01 4.64 -4.49
CA LEU A 113 -19.09 4.52 -3.04
C LEU A 113 -19.00 5.88 -2.32
N LEU A 114 -18.61 6.92 -3.05
CA LEU A 114 -18.44 8.26 -2.49
C LEU A 114 -19.78 8.99 -2.38
N PRO A 115 -19.95 9.85 -1.37
CA PRO A 115 -21.17 10.63 -1.18
C PRO A 115 -21.38 11.73 -2.25
N ALA A 116 -20.34 12.03 -3.04
CA ALA A 116 -20.35 13.04 -4.08
C ALA A 116 -19.36 12.66 -5.20
N PRO A 117 -19.46 13.30 -6.39
CA PRO A 117 -18.55 13.02 -7.49
C PRO A 117 -17.09 13.21 -7.10
N MET A 118 -16.29 12.19 -7.44
CA MET A 118 -14.86 12.16 -7.14
C MET A 118 -14.10 13.19 -7.99
N LEU A 119 -13.36 14.09 -7.33
CA LEU A 119 -12.40 14.99 -7.95
C LEU A 119 -11.15 14.20 -8.35
N ARG A 120 -11.10 13.69 -9.61
CA ARG A 120 -9.97 12.88 -10.11
C ARG A 120 -8.59 13.48 -9.82
N LEU A 121 -8.46 14.81 -9.92
CA LEU A 121 -7.20 15.50 -9.62
C LEU A 121 -6.76 15.30 -8.16
N ARG A 122 -7.69 15.23 -7.20
CA ARG A 122 -7.38 14.97 -5.79
C ARG A 122 -6.85 13.54 -5.60
N MET A 123 -7.40 12.55 -6.31
CA MET A 123 -6.87 11.19 -6.28
C MET A 123 -5.45 11.10 -6.82
N MET A 124 -5.14 11.84 -7.90
CA MET A 124 -3.77 11.90 -8.44
C MET A 124 -2.79 12.59 -7.48
N GLN A 125 -3.27 13.46 -6.58
CA GLN A 125 -2.45 14.10 -5.54
C GLN A 125 -2.22 13.20 -4.32
N LEU A 126 -3.08 12.21 -4.08
CA LEU A 126 -3.08 11.36 -2.90
C LEU A 126 -1.75 10.62 -2.66
N PRO A 127 -1.09 10.02 -3.68
CA PRO A 127 0.24 9.42 -3.51
C PRO A 127 1.28 10.40 -2.94
N ARG A 128 1.26 11.64 -3.44
CA ARG A 128 2.18 12.70 -2.97
C ARG A 128 1.85 13.14 -1.55
N MET A 129 0.57 13.37 -1.25
CA MET A 129 0.12 13.82 0.07
C MET A 129 0.38 12.77 1.16
N CYS A 130 0.17 11.49 0.82
CA CYS A 130 0.37 10.37 1.74
C CYS A 130 1.79 9.80 1.74
N ARG A 131 2.68 10.32 0.88
CA ARG A 131 4.07 9.82 0.70
C ARG A 131 4.12 8.32 0.39
N VAL A 132 3.19 7.88 -0.44
CA VAL A 132 3.05 6.48 -0.85
C VAL A 132 3.56 6.35 -2.30
N PRO A 133 4.45 5.38 -2.60
CA PRO A 133 4.90 5.15 -3.97
C PRO A 133 3.73 4.86 -4.89
N PHE A 134 3.74 5.46 -6.07
CA PHE A 134 2.69 5.24 -7.06
C PHE A 134 2.92 3.90 -7.78
N PRO A 135 1.96 2.95 -7.76
CA PRO A 135 2.14 1.59 -8.27
C PRO A 135 2.05 1.51 -9.80
N ARG A 136 2.99 2.18 -10.51
CA ARG A 136 2.99 2.28 -11.98
C ARG A 136 2.90 0.93 -12.69
N ALA A 137 3.68 -0.04 -12.22
CA ALA A 137 3.69 -1.39 -12.79
C ALA A 137 2.34 -2.12 -12.64
N THR A 138 1.55 -1.80 -11.62
CA THR A 138 0.22 -2.37 -11.46
C THR A 138 -0.82 -1.61 -12.27
N LEU A 139 -0.67 -0.29 -12.41
CA LEU A 139 -1.63 0.52 -13.17
C LEU A 139 -1.65 0.18 -14.66
N VAL A 140 -0.53 -0.25 -15.23
CA VAL A 140 -0.49 -0.74 -16.62
C VAL A 140 -1.26 -2.05 -16.80
N GLN A 141 -1.66 -2.72 -15.71
CA GLN A 141 -2.44 -3.96 -15.72
C GLN A 141 -3.96 -3.70 -15.60
N CYS A 142 -4.39 -2.45 -15.42
CA CYS A 142 -5.81 -2.10 -15.21
C CYS A 142 -6.67 -2.03 -16.49
N SER A 143 -6.15 -2.50 -17.63
CA SER A 143 -6.77 -2.43 -18.96
C SER A 143 -7.91 -3.42 -19.17
#